data_AF-A0ABD2TIJ4-F1
#
_entry.id   AF-A0ABD2TIJ4-F1
#
_cell.length_a   1.000
_cell.length_b   1.000
_cell.length_c   1.000
_cell.angle_alpha   90.00
_cell.angle_beta   90.00
_cell.angle_gamma   90.00
#
_symmetry.space_group_name_H-M   'P 1'
#
loop_
_entity.id
_entity.type
_entity.pdbx_description
1 polymer ?
#
loop_
_entity_poly.entity_id
_entity_poly.type
_entity_poly.pdbx_seq_one_letter_code
_entity_poly.pdbx_strand_id
1 'polypeptide(L)'
;MGTMIPWQLFLLIFFMFLVQLFNQLHDYPIILARRIGKSSSGMPNRFVGLTSKFNTTIEINPPYPQVAELRTWIKTIETKLVTYKMKSTTPIGSIMLIPIEDEVISMANIQAQPPGQVFNVEAELSLASKDQRFSVLACSNCKQLFTRYNVRREIYCTSCHQSTHLIPRKKHCCSKMWKIN
;
A
#
# COMPACT_ATOMS: atom_id res chain seq x y z
N MET A 1 42.14 -29.07 -20.21
CA MET A 1 41.98 -28.52 -18.85
C MET A 1 41.47 -27.10 -18.98
N GLY A 2 40.15 -26.89 -18.90
CA GLY A 2 39.53 -25.57 -19.05
C GLY A 2 39.57 -24.82 -17.71
N THR A 3 40.35 -23.76 -17.63
CA THR A 3 40.40 -22.87 -16.46
C THR A 3 39.10 -22.09 -16.37
N MET A 4 38.32 -22.34 -15.32
CA MET A 4 37.09 -21.60 -15.02
C MET A 4 37.43 -20.13 -14.76
N ILE A 5 36.80 -19.22 -15.50
CA ILE A 5 37.11 -17.77 -15.45
C ILE A 5 36.63 -17.24 -14.09
N PRO A 6 37.41 -16.42 -13.36
CA PRO A 6 37.08 -15.97 -11.99
C PRO A 6 35.68 -15.36 -11.82
N TRP A 7 35.16 -14.70 -12.87
CA TRP A 7 33.81 -14.13 -12.89
C TRP A 7 32.68 -15.17 -12.91
N GLN A 8 32.91 -16.36 -13.47
CA GLN A 8 31.93 -17.46 -13.43
C GLN A 8 31.83 -18.04 -12.02
N LEU A 9 32.95 -18.14 -11.29
CA LEU A 9 32.95 -18.48 -9.87
C LEU A 9 32.19 -17.43 -9.05
N PHE A 10 32.39 -16.15 -9.36
CA PHE A 10 31.72 -15.05 -8.67
C PHE A 10 30.19 -15.07 -8.88
N LEU A 11 29.74 -15.33 -10.11
CA LEU A 11 28.32 -15.50 -10.42
C LEU A 11 27.71 -16.73 -9.75
N LEU A 12 28.43 -17.85 -9.69
CA LEU A 12 27.97 -19.06 -9.00
C LEU A 12 27.88 -18.85 -7.48
N ILE A 13 28.86 -18.17 -6.86
CA ILE A 13 28.82 -17.81 -5.44
C ILE A 13 27.67 -16.85 -5.17
N PHE A 14 27.49 -15.82 -5.99
CA PHE A 14 26.39 -14.86 -5.85
C PHE A 14 25.02 -15.52 -6.06
N PHE A 15 24.91 -16.43 -7.03
CA PHE A 15 23.69 -17.19 -7.28
C PHE A 15 23.38 -18.18 -6.14
N MET A 16 24.37 -18.90 -5.61
CA MET A 16 24.20 -19.75 -4.44
C MET A 16 23.82 -18.93 -3.20
N PHE A 17 24.41 -17.75 -3.01
CA PHE A 17 24.08 -16.85 -1.91
C PHE A 17 22.64 -16.34 -2.03
N LEU A 18 22.20 -15.99 -3.25
CA LEU A 18 20.81 -15.61 -3.53
C LEU A 18 19.84 -16.76 -3.30
N VAL A 19 20.16 -17.98 -3.76
CA VAL A 19 19.32 -19.17 -3.55
C VAL A 19 19.23 -19.53 -2.07
N GLN A 20 20.33 -19.41 -1.32
CA GLN A 20 20.35 -19.64 0.12
C GLN A 20 19.53 -18.58 0.86
N LEU A 21 19.61 -17.31 0.44
CA LEU A 21 18.76 -16.23 0.96
C LEU A 21 17.27 -16.49 0.65
N PHE A 22 16.98 -17.00 -0.55
CA PHE A 22 15.62 -17.33 -0.98
C PHE A 22 15.03 -18.50 -0.19
N ASN A 23 15.83 -19.54 0.05
CA ASN A 23 15.43 -20.70 0.85
C ASN A 23 15.20 -20.33 2.32
N GLN A 24 15.94 -19.37 2.86
CA GLN A 24 15.72 -18.83 4.22
C GLN A 24 14.41 -18.05 4.37
N LEU A 25 13.81 -17.61 3.25
CA LEU A 25 12.55 -16.88 3.22
C LEU A 25 11.32 -17.79 3.07
N HIS A 26 11.51 -19.08 2.73
CA HIS A 26 10.40 -20.00 2.47
C HIS A 26 9.66 -20.48 3.74
N ASP A 27 10.31 -20.48 4.91
CA ASP A 27 9.78 -21.00 6.17
C ASP A 27 9.60 -19.90 7.23
N TYR A 28 8.68 -18.96 7.00
CA TYR A 28 8.30 -17.89 7.96
C TYR A 28 9.53 -17.22 8.62
N PRO A 29 10.32 -16.44 7.87
CA PRO A 29 11.56 -15.84 8.35
C PRO A 29 11.28 -14.94 9.56
N ILE A 30 12.05 -15.14 10.63
CA ILE A 30 11.93 -14.32 11.84
C ILE A 30 12.84 -13.11 11.66
N ILE A 31 12.23 -11.93 11.67
CA ILE A 31 12.94 -10.67 11.43
C ILE A 31 13.12 -9.96 12.77
N LEU A 32 14.38 -9.75 13.16
CA LEU A 32 14.72 -8.83 14.24
C LEU A 32 15.07 -7.49 13.63
N ALA A 33 14.31 -6.46 13.97
CA ALA A 33 14.59 -5.11 13.52
C ALA A 33 14.81 -4.19 14.72
N ARG A 34 15.93 -3.47 14.70
CA ARG A 34 16.38 -2.53 15.74
C ARG A 34 16.30 -1.10 15.22
N ARG A 35 16.05 -0.15 16.14
CA ARG A 35 16.00 1.30 15.84
C ARG A 35 14.96 1.66 14.77
N ILE A 36 13.81 0.99 14.81
CA ILE A 36 12.66 1.28 13.96
C ILE A 36 11.93 2.53 14.45
N GLY A 37 11.51 3.40 13.54
CA GLY A 37 10.59 4.50 13.82
C GLY A 37 9.16 4.04 13.92
N LYS A 38 8.41 4.60 14.87
CA LYS A 38 6.94 4.49 14.86
C LYS A 38 6.39 5.61 14.00
N SER A 39 5.56 5.28 13.02
CA SER A 39 4.77 6.24 12.27
C SER A 39 3.33 6.14 12.72
N SER A 40 2.81 7.16 13.41
CA SER A 40 1.36 7.32 13.54
C SER A 40 0.86 8.10 12.35
N SER A 41 -0.08 7.55 11.60
CA SER A 41 -0.93 8.39 10.77
C SER A 41 -1.83 9.16 11.74
N GLY A 42 -1.78 10.50 11.73
CA GLY A 42 -2.46 11.39 12.70
C GLY A 42 -3.99 11.36 12.72
N MET A 43 -4.61 10.24 12.35
CA MET A 43 -6.05 9.98 12.44
C MET A 43 -6.31 9.17 13.73
N PRO A 44 -7.36 9.48 14.52
CA PRO A 44 -7.80 8.57 15.57
C PRO A 44 -8.28 7.26 14.91
N ASN A 45 -7.85 6.11 15.44
CA ASN A 45 -8.17 4.75 14.98
C ASN A 45 -7.44 4.22 13.72
N ARG A 46 -6.20 4.62 13.44
CA ARG A 46 -5.39 3.96 12.38
C ARG A 46 -4.09 3.33 12.87
N PHE A 47 -3.68 2.30 12.11
CA PHE A 47 -2.49 1.46 12.25
C PHE A 47 -1.24 2.23 12.69
N VAL A 48 -0.57 1.72 13.73
CA VAL A 48 0.78 2.18 14.11
C VAL A 48 1.77 1.54 13.15
N GLY A 49 2.16 2.29 12.12
CA GLY A 49 3.16 1.86 11.16
C GLY A 49 4.55 1.79 11.77
N LEU A 50 5.35 0.87 11.24
CA LEU A 50 6.78 0.77 11.49
C LEU A 50 7.51 1.31 10.26
N THR A 51 8.45 2.23 10.48
CA THR A 51 9.24 2.85 9.40
C THR A 51 10.73 2.73 9.67
N SER A 52 11.51 2.49 8.61
CA SER A 52 12.96 2.44 8.68
C SER A 52 13.54 3.85 8.84
N LYS A 53 14.57 3.97 9.67
CA LYS A 53 15.43 5.15 9.86
C LYS A 53 16.82 4.85 9.31
N PHE A 54 17.63 5.87 9.09
CA PHE A 54 19.02 5.72 8.62
C PHE A 54 19.88 4.78 9.49
N ASN A 55 19.54 4.61 10.76
CA ASN A 55 20.24 3.75 11.70
C ASN A 55 19.47 2.45 12.03
N THR A 56 18.44 2.10 11.27
CA THR A 56 17.71 0.85 11.44
C THR A 56 18.58 -0.34 11.02
N THR A 57 18.55 -1.40 11.82
CA THR A 57 19.25 -2.65 11.54
C THR A 57 18.22 -3.76 11.44
N ILE A 58 18.27 -4.55 10.36
CA ILE A 58 17.35 -5.67 10.12
C ILE A 58 18.20 -6.94 10.01
N GLU A 59 17.95 -7.89 10.89
CA GLU A 59 18.58 -9.21 10.92
C GLU A 59 17.51 -10.26 10.63
N ILE A 60 17.82 -11.20 9.74
CA ILE A 60 16.92 -12.31 9.40
C ILE A 60 17.43 -13.56 10.11
N ASN A 61 16.53 -14.25 10.82
CA ASN A 61 16.80 -15.48 11.56
C ASN A 61 18.03 -15.39 12.49
N PRO A 62 18.11 -14.37 13.37
CA PRO A 62 19.28 -14.23 14.22
C PRO A 62 19.39 -15.39 15.22
N PRO A 63 20.62 -15.74 15.67
CA PRO A 63 20.88 -16.89 16.54
C PRO A 63 20.56 -16.59 18.02
N TYR A 64 19.34 -16.14 18.29
CA TYR A 64 18.87 -15.82 19.63
C TYR A 64 17.90 -16.88 20.15
N PRO A 65 17.90 -17.20 21.45
CA PRO A 65 17.00 -18.21 22.02
C PRO A 65 15.51 -17.83 21.84
N GLN A 66 15.18 -16.54 21.87
CA GLN A 66 13.81 -16.05 21.65
C GLN A 66 13.29 -16.38 20.24
N VAL A 67 14.19 -16.49 19.25
CA VAL A 67 13.82 -16.88 17.89
C VAL A 67 13.36 -18.34 17.87
N ALA A 68 13.95 -19.21 18.69
CA ALA A 68 13.52 -20.61 18.78
C ALA A 68 12.11 -20.74 19.36
N GLU A 69 11.78 -19.97 20.39
CA GLU A 69 10.42 -19.90 20.95
C GLU A 69 9.40 -19.37 19.93
N LEU A 70 9.79 -18.35 19.17
CA LEU A 70 8.90 -17.80 18.15
C LEU A 70 8.69 -18.79 16.99
N ARG A 71 9.69 -19.61 16.64
CA ARG A 71 9.54 -20.72 15.68
C ARG A 71 8.59 -21.80 16.17
N THR A 72 8.66 -22.19 17.44
CA THR A 72 7.72 -23.18 17.99
C THR A 72 6.31 -22.62 18.04
N TRP A 73 6.15 -21.34 18.37
CA TRP A 73 4.86 -20.67 18.32
C TRP A 73 4.29 -20.60 16.89
N ILE A 74 5.11 -20.26 15.88
CA ILE A 74 4.68 -20.25 14.47
C ILE A 74 4.02 -21.58 14.06
N LYS A 75 4.57 -22.72 14.48
CA LYS A 75 3.99 -24.04 14.20
C LYS A 75 2.58 -24.22 14.78
N THR A 76 2.26 -23.53 15.88
CA THR A 76 0.92 -23.59 16.48
C THR A 76 -0.11 -22.70 15.76
N ILE A 77 0.36 -21.65 15.08
CA ILE A 77 -0.49 -20.69 14.35
C ILE A 77 -0.46 -20.86 12.84
N GLU A 78 0.22 -21.89 12.34
CA GLU A 78 0.48 -22.10 10.91
C GLU A 78 -0.80 -22.07 10.06
N THR A 79 -1.88 -22.69 10.54
CA THR A 79 -3.18 -22.69 9.86
C THR A 79 -3.76 -21.28 9.69
N LYS A 80 -3.58 -20.41 10.70
CA LYS A 80 -3.97 -18.99 10.63
C LYS A 80 -3.08 -18.24 9.64
N LEU A 81 -1.77 -18.49 9.64
CA LEU A 81 -0.82 -17.86 8.71
C LEU A 81 -1.11 -18.23 7.24
N VAL A 82 -1.44 -19.48 6.95
CA VAL A 82 -1.87 -19.91 5.62
C VAL A 82 -3.17 -19.20 5.21
N THR A 83 -4.13 -19.09 6.12
CA THR A 83 -5.38 -18.36 5.87
C THR A 83 -5.10 -16.88 5.56
N TYR A 84 -4.19 -16.24 6.30
CA TYR A 84 -3.76 -14.86 6.04
C TYR A 84 -3.07 -14.71 4.69
N LYS A 85 -2.17 -15.64 4.33
CA LYS A 85 -1.49 -15.65 3.03
C LYS A 85 -2.49 -15.74 1.89
N MET A 86 -3.48 -16.63 2.01
CA MET A 86 -4.52 -16.79 0.98
C MET A 86 -5.42 -15.56 0.86
N LYS A 87 -5.79 -14.92 1.98
CA LYS A 87 -6.61 -13.69 1.97
C LYS A 87 -5.87 -12.46 1.44
N SER A 88 -4.56 -12.36 1.67
CA SER A 88 -3.73 -11.20 1.29
C SER A 88 -3.12 -11.27 -0.11
N THR A 89 -3.17 -12.44 -0.76
CA THR A 89 -2.62 -12.66 -2.10
C THR A 89 -3.70 -12.47 -3.15
N THR A 90 -3.60 -11.39 -3.94
CA THR A 90 -4.44 -11.22 -5.13
C THR A 90 -4.07 -12.24 -6.22
N PRO A 91 -4.95 -12.56 -7.19
CA PRO A 91 -4.65 -13.48 -8.29
C PRO A 91 -3.41 -13.12 -9.14
N ILE A 92 -2.91 -11.89 -9.01
CA ILE A 92 -1.75 -11.34 -9.71
C ILE A 92 -0.46 -11.50 -8.88
N GLY A 93 -0.52 -12.10 -7.68
CA GLY A 93 0.64 -12.33 -6.81
C GLY A 93 1.12 -11.10 -6.05
N SER A 94 0.37 -9.99 -6.10
CA SER A 94 0.65 -8.80 -5.30
C SER A 94 0.11 -8.98 -3.88
N ILE A 95 0.99 -8.84 -2.89
CA ILE A 95 0.64 -8.77 -1.47
C ILE A 95 -0.05 -7.42 -1.25
N MET A 96 -1.38 -7.42 -1.10
CA MET A 96 -2.05 -6.23 -0.60
C MET A 96 -1.87 -6.17 0.92
N LEU A 97 -1.46 -5.01 1.42
CA LEU A 97 -1.59 -4.67 2.84
C LEU A 97 -3.08 -4.50 3.13
N ILE A 98 -3.80 -5.62 3.21
CA ILE A 98 -5.18 -5.62 3.71
C ILE A 98 -5.04 -5.30 5.21
N PRO A 99 -5.62 -4.19 5.71
CA PRO A 99 -5.73 -3.99 7.13
C PRO A 99 -6.57 -5.15 7.68
N ILE A 100 -5.93 -6.03 8.46
CA ILE A 100 -6.54 -7.27 8.96
C ILE A 100 -7.65 -6.96 9.97
N GLU A 101 -7.57 -5.81 10.65
CA GLU A 101 -8.50 -5.39 11.70
C GLU A 101 -9.61 -4.41 11.27
N ASP A 102 -9.59 -3.86 10.07
CA ASP A 102 -10.69 -2.99 9.67
C ASP A 102 -11.85 -3.86 9.17
N GLU A 103 -12.89 -3.99 10.01
CA GLU A 103 -14.14 -4.66 9.65
C GLU A 103 -14.65 -4.12 8.31
N VAL A 104 -14.66 -5.01 7.29
CA VAL A 104 -15.22 -4.68 5.99
C VAL A 104 -16.73 -4.75 6.12
N ILE A 105 -17.38 -3.60 6.05
CA ILE A 105 -18.84 -3.52 6.13
C ILE A 105 -19.44 -3.64 4.72
N SER A 106 -20.61 -4.27 4.64
CA SER A 106 -21.42 -4.27 3.41
C SER A 106 -21.85 -2.85 3.05
N MET A 107 -21.94 -2.56 1.74
CA MET A 107 -22.50 -1.29 1.24
C MET A 107 -23.88 -0.97 1.80
N ALA A 108 -24.71 -2.00 2.01
CA ALA A 108 -26.05 -1.85 2.58
C ALA A 108 -26.02 -1.30 4.01
N ASN A 109 -24.93 -1.54 4.75
CA ASN A 109 -24.79 -1.15 6.15
C ASN A 109 -24.13 0.23 6.32
N ILE A 110 -23.76 0.90 5.23
CA ILE A 110 -23.14 2.25 5.28
C ILE A 110 -24.06 3.26 5.98
N GLN A 111 -25.37 3.21 5.68
CA GLN A 111 -26.35 4.14 6.25
C GLN A 111 -26.57 3.94 7.76
N ALA A 112 -26.26 2.74 8.27
CA ALA A 112 -26.36 2.41 9.69
C ALA A 112 -25.11 2.83 10.49
N GLN A 113 -24.05 3.32 9.83
CA GLN A 113 -22.83 3.74 10.51
C GLN A 113 -22.94 5.15 11.10
N PRO A 114 -22.27 5.41 12.24
CA PRO A 114 -22.16 6.76 12.80
C PRO A 114 -21.54 7.76 11.81
N PRO A 115 -22.02 9.01 11.76
CA PRO A 115 -21.45 10.04 10.91
C PRO A 115 -20.01 10.39 11.33
N GLY A 116 -19.14 10.59 10.34
CA GLY A 116 -17.73 10.97 10.57
C GLY A 116 -16.77 9.79 10.78
N GLN A 117 -17.26 8.55 10.76
CA GLN A 117 -16.43 7.36 10.86
C GLN A 117 -15.86 6.95 9.48
N VAL A 118 -14.62 6.44 9.47
CA VAL A 118 -14.00 5.82 8.30
C VAL A 118 -14.15 4.31 8.42
N PHE A 119 -14.64 3.67 7.37
CA PHE A 119 -14.86 2.23 7.30
C PHE A 119 -14.40 1.70 5.94
N ASN A 120 -14.07 0.41 5.89
CA ASN A 120 -13.69 -0.26 4.65
C ASN A 120 -14.89 -0.97 4.05
N VAL A 121 -14.99 -0.94 2.73
CA VAL A 121 -16.06 -1.57 1.97
C VAL A 121 -15.44 -2.31 0.80
N GLU A 122 -15.86 -3.56 0.61
CA GLU A 122 -15.55 -4.29 -0.60
C GLU A 122 -16.59 -3.94 -1.68
N ALA A 123 -16.12 -3.54 -2.85
CA ALA A 123 -16.95 -2.92 -3.85
C ALA A 123 -16.43 -3.12 -5.27
N GLU A 124 -17.34 -3.40 -6.20
CA GLU A 124 -17.06 -3.31 -7.62
C GLU A 124 -17.41 -1.91 -8.15
N LEU A 125 -16.47 -1.30 -8.88
CA LEU A 125 -16.64 0.02 -9.45
C LEU A 125 -17.39 -0.06 -10.79
N SER A 126 -18.69 0.26 -10.79
CA SER A 126 -19.45 0.42 -12.04
C SER A 126 -19.45 1.88 -12.50
N LEU A 127 -18.98 2.16 -13.72
CA LEU A 127 -19.08 3.48 -14.34
C LEU A 127 -20.38 3.59 -15.16
N ALA A 128 -21.18 4.64 -14.91
CA ALA A 128 -22.47 4.81 -15.57
C ALA A 128 -22.35 5.15 -17.07
N SER A 129 -21.30 5.85 -17.48
CA SER A 129 -21.04 6.14 -18.90
C SER A 129 -19.56 6.43 -19.16
N LYS A 130 -19.13 6.23 -20.41
CA LYS A 130 -17.77 6.55 -20.87
C LYS A 130 -17.48 8.07 -20.88
N ASP A 131 -18.54 8.89 -20.90
CA ASP A 131 -18.44 10.35 -20.97
C ASP A 131 -18.40 11.05 -19.60
N GLN A 132 -18.41 10.26 -18.52
CA GLN A 132 -18.41 10.81 -17.16
C GLN A 132 -17.06 11.49 -16.86
N ARG A 133 -17.09 12.82 -16.70
CA ARG A 133 -15.88 13.62 -16.45
C ARG A 133 -15.46 13.52 -14.99
N PHE A 134 -14.45 12.69 -14.71
CA PHE A 134 -13.81 12.55 -13.40
C PHE A 134 -12.74 13.62 -13.10
N SER A 135 -12.58 14.60 -13.98
CA SER A 135 -11.63 15.70 -13.78
C SER A 135 -12.31 17.07 -13.71
N VAL A 136 -11.76 17.95 -12.88
CA VAL A 136 -11.99 19.40 -12.87
C VAL A 136 -10.66 20.07 -13.15
N LEU A 137 -10.71 21.15 -13.90
CA LEU A 137 -9.53 21.95 -14.16
C LEU A 137 -9.22 22.82 -12.95
N ALA A 138 -7.95 22.96 -12.61
CA ALA A 138 -7.48 23.81 -11.52
C ALA A 138 -6.31 24.66 -11.96
N CYS A 139 -6.09 25.79 -11.26
CA CYS A 139 -4.88 26.59 -11.43
C CYS A 139 -3.63 25.73 -11.16
N SER A 140 -2.60 25.86 -12.01
CA SER A 140 -1.33 25.15 -11.80
C SER A 140 -0.65 25.54 -10.49
N ASN A 141 -0.88 26.76 -10.01
CA ASN A 141 -0.17 27.33 -8.86
C ASN A 141 -0.99 27.15 -7.58
N CYS A 142 -2.11 27.88 -7.41
CA CYS A 142 -2.92 27.85 -6.17
C CYS A 142 -3.90 26.68 -6.06
N LYS A 143 -4.03 25.84 -7.10
CA LYS A 143 -4.96 24.69 -7.15
C LYS A 143 -6.45 25.05 -7.01
N GLN A 144 -6.80 26.34 -7.10
CA GLN A 144 -8.19 26.80 -7.17
C GLN A 144 -8.92 26.10 -8.32
N LEU A 145 -10.11 25.56 -8.03
CA LEU A 145 -10.90 24.80 -8.99
C LEU A 145 -11.68 25.73 -9.94
N PHE A 146 -11.69 25.36 -11.22
CA PHE A 146 -12.43 26.03 -12.28
C PHE A 146 -13.43 25.06 -12.92
N THR A 147 -14.69 25.14 -12.51
CA THR A 147 -15.75 24.22 -12.95
C THR A 147 -16.38 24.61 -14.29
N ARG A 148 -16.25 25.87 -14.70
CA ARG A 148 -16.80 26.41 -15.96
C ARG A 148 -15.97 26.05 -17.19
N TYR A 149 -14.72 25.65 -17.02
CA TYR A 149 -13.82 25.29 -18.11
C TYR A 149 -13.70 23.77 -18.22
N ASN A 150 -13.82 23.27 -19.45
CA ASN A 150 -13.73 21.85 -19.80
C ASN A 150 -12.52 21.52 -20.69
N VAL A 151 -11.76 22.53 -21.11
CA VAL A 151 -10.57 22.39 -21.96
C VAL A 151 -9.38 23.05 -21.28
N ARG A 152 -8.21 22.41 -21.36
CA ARG A 152 -6.96 22.99 -20.87
C ARG A 152 -6.64 24.23 -21.69
N ARG A 153 -6.47 25.36 -21.01
CA ARG A 153 -6.10 26.63 -21.61
C ARG A 153 -5.39 27.49 -20.59
N GLU A 154 -4.75 28.54 -21.08
CA GLU A 154 -4.26 29.61 -20.22
C GLU A 154 -5.42 30.50 -19.78
N ILE A 155 -5.46 30.84 -18.49
CA ILE A 155 -6.42 31.78 -17.93
C ILE A 155 -5.71 32.71 -16.96
N TYR A 156 -6.28 33.88 -16.73
CA TYR A 156 -5.88 34.73 -15.62
C TYR A 156 -6.49 34.19 -14.31
N CYS A 157 -5.65 33.79 -13.36
CA CYS A 157 -6.10 33.34 -12.05
C CYS A 157 -6.22 34.53 -11.10
N THR A 158 -7.44 34.84 -10.68
CA THR A 158 -7.72 35.94 -9.75
C THR A 158 -7.10 35.75 -8.36
N SER A 159 -6.89 34.50 -7.93
CA SER A 159 -6.23 34.21 -6.65
C SER A 159 -4.70 34.36 -6.70
N CYS A 160 -4.10 34.18 -7.88
CA CYS A 160 -2.64 34.30 -8.06
C CYS A 160 -2.22 35.60 -8.74
N HIS A 161 -3.18 36.40 -9.22
CA HIS A 161 -2.96 37.61 -10.01
C HIS A 161 -1.99 37.43 -11.20
N GLN A 162 -2.04 36.27 -11.84
CA GLN A 162 -1.16 35.92 -12.95
C GLN A 162 -1.83 34.94 -13.92
N SER A 163 -1.33 34.92 -15.15
CA SER A 163 -1.71 33.90 -16.14
C SER A 163 -1.20 32.53 -15.71
N THR A 164 -2.03 31.50 -15.89
CA THR A 164 -1.75 30.12 -15.48
C THR A 164 -2.39 29.14 -16.44
N HIS A 165 -1.72 28.00 -16.63
CA HIS A 165 -2.31 26.87 -17.32
C HIS A 165 -3.22 26.07 -16.40
N LEU A 166 -4.39 25.74 -16.91
CA LEU A 166 -5.31 24.83 -16.26
C LEU A 166 -4.78 23.39 -16.30
N ILE A 167 -4.63 22.79 -15.12
CA ILE A 167 -4.24 21.38 -14.97
C ILE A 167 -5.44 20.53 -14.57
N PRO A 168 -5.59 19.30 -15.08
CA PRO A 168 -6.63 18.39 -14.63
C PRO A 168 -6.37 17.92 -13.20
N ARG A 169 -7.41 17.92 -12.38
CA ARG A 169 -7.44 17.36 -11.04
C ARG A 169 -8.57 16.36 -10.96
N LYS A 170 -8.35 15.25 -10.26
CA LYS A 170 -9.43 14.30 -9.97
C LYS A 170 -10.52 15.06 -9.21
N LYS A 171 -11.77 15.03 -9.71
CA LYS A 171 -12.92 15.46 -8.90
C LYS A 171 -12.92 14.60 -7.64
N HIS A 172 -13.16 15.19 -6.49
CA HIS A 172 -13.62 14.45 -5.31
C HIS A 172 -15.02 13.92 -5.62
N CYS A 173 -15.10 12.89 -6.47
CA CYS A 173 -16.35 12.32 -6.99
C CYS A 173 -16.74 11.02 -6.29
N CYS A 174 -15.94 10.55 -5.32
CA CYS A 174 -16.33 9.39 -4.54
C CYS A 174 -17.61 9.60 -3.72
N SER A 175 -18.13 10.83 -3.57
CA SER A 175 -19.38 11.05 -2.83
C SER A 175 -20.65 10.89 -3.67
N LYS A 176 -20.57 10.91 -5.01
CA LYS A 176 -21.74 10.91 -5.91
C LYS A 176 -21.85 9.70 -6.84
N MET A 177 -20.87 8.79 -6.80
CA MET A 177 -20.88 7.57 -7.61
C MET A 177 -21.59 6.39 -6.93
N TRP A 178 -21.81 6.46 -5.62
CA TRP A 178 -22.55 5.44 -4.89
C TRP A 178 -24.02 5.82 -4.87
N LYS A 179 -24.77 5.36 -5.87
CA LYS A 179 -26.22 5.30 -5.76
C LYS A 179 -26.53 4.00 -5.03
N ILE A 180 -26.67 4.09 -3.71
CA ILE A 180 -27.18 2.98 -2.89
C ILE A 180 -28.68 2.91 -3.22
N ASN A 181 -29.09 1.83 -3.90
CA ASN A 181 -30.51 1.49 -4.10
C ASN A 181 -31.10 0.96 -2.80
#